data_AF-A0A7X0HFX0-F1
#
_entry.id   AF-A0A7X0HFX0-F1
#
_cell.length_a   1.000
_cell.length_b   1.000
_cell.length_c   1.000
_cell.angle_alpha   90.00
_cell.angle_beta   90.00
_cell.angle_gamma   90.00
#
_symmetry.space_group_name_H-M   'P 1'
#
loop_
_entity.id
_entity.type
_entity.pdbx_description
1 polymer ?
#
loop_
_entity_poly.entity_id
_entity_poly.type
_entity_poly.pdbx_seq_one_letter_code
_entity_poly.pdbx_strand_id
1 'polypeptide(L)'
;MSLLNLRPDNGVLAPAYQQRHFTPDYWRNYTVIGGAGRLENFGDGPGGHVKVGNARRSAHRFDADEVHPIPVADDSAGHGRADPLLIGVFLRFVRHGGTTDTSPVAARTAFATDVGATQSLRDGGMPRRVPVLDADLVACFERGQTPERGRIRE
;
A
#
# COMPACT_ATOMS: atom_id res chain seq x y z
N MET A 1 8.38 12.46 14.97
CA MET A 1 8.63 11.62 13.77
C MET A 1 8.41 10.19 14.21
N SER A 2 7.63 9.41 13.46
CA SER A 2 7.38 8.00 13.80
C SER A 2 7.81 7.12 12.63
N LEU A 3 8.56 6.06 12.95
CA LEU A 3 9.05 5.07 12.01
C LEU A 3 8.52 3.70 12.44
N LEU A 4 8.01 2.93 11.49
CA LEU A 4 7.51 1.58 11.67
C LEU A 4 8.29 0.62 10.80
N ASN A 5 8.88 -0.41 11.41
CA ASN A 5 9.48 -1.54 10.70
C ASN A 5 8.52 -2.72 10.72
N LEU A 6 8.25 -3.29 9.55
CA LEU A 6 7.36 -4.42 9.39
C LEU A 6 8.15 -5.71 9.17
N ARG A 7 7.56 -6.85 9.50
CA ARG A 7 8.07 -8.16 9.08
C ARG A 7 6.94 -8.96 8.46
N PRO A 8 6.79 -8.88 7.12
CA PRO A 8 5.91 -9.75 6.37
C PRO A 8 6.28 -11.22 6.54
N ASP A 9 5.29 -12.10 6.40
CA ASP A 9 5.44 -13.56 6.42
C ASP A 9 6.00 -14.11 5.09
N ASN A 10 5.81 -13.39 3.99
CA ASN A 10 6.28 -13.74 2.65
C ASN A 10 7.79 -13.58 2.40
N GLY A 11 8.58 -13.34 3.45
CA GLY A 11 10.04 -13.23 3.36
C GLY A 11 10.57 -11.90 2.80
N VAL A 12 9.70 -10.93 2.50
CA VAL A 12 10.12 -9.56 2.17
C VAL A 12 10.83 -8.95 3.39
N LEU A 13 12.05 -8.46 3.17
CA LEU A 13 12.86 -7.88 4.22
C LEU A 13 12.34 -6.48 4.60
N ALA A 14 11.95 -6.35 5.86
CA ALA A 14 11.78 -5.11 6.62
C ALA A 14 11.31 -3.87 5.84
N PRO A 15 10.05 -3.81 5.36
CA PRO A 15 9.47 -2.55 4.92
C PRO A 15 9.51 -1.54 6.06
N ALA A 16 10.03 -0.35 5.78
CA ALA A 16 10.04 0.77 6.70
C ALA A 16 9.02 1.82 6.26
N TYR A 17 8.09 2.18 7.13
CA TYR A 17 7.12 3.24 6.89
C TYR A 17 7.40 4.42 7.83
N GLN A 18 7.56 5.61 7.26
CA GLN A 18 7.80 6.83 8.03
C GLN A 18 6.66 7.81 7.83
N GLN A 19 6.20 8.41 8.94
CA GLN A 19 5.25 9.51 8.93
C GLN A 19 5.80 10.74 9.67
N ARG A 20 5.58 11.91 9.08
CA ARG A 20 5.93 13.21 9.65
C ARG A 20 4.91 14.27 9.21
N HIS A 21 4.37 15.00 10.18
CA HIS A 21 3.35 16.03 9.98
C HIS A 21 3.83 17.44 10.38
N PHE A 22 5.15 17.60 10.59
CA PHE A 22 5.77 18.84 11.08
C PHE A 22 6.80 19.41 10.09
N THR A 23 6.86 18.86 8.88
CA THR A 23 7.70 19.37 7.79
C THR A 23 6.91 20.33 6.92
N PRO A 24 7.57 21.35 6.34
CA PRO A 24 6.91 22.33 5.47
C PRO A 24 6.53 21.74 4.10
N ASP A 25 7.18 20.63 3.71
CA ASP A 25 6.98 19.94 2.46
C ASP A 25 6.00 18.76 2.60
N TYR A 26 5.14 18.63 1.59
CA TYR A 26 4.32 17.45 1.36
C TYR A 26 5.02 16.58 0.29
N TRP A 27 5.64 15.49 0.73
CA TRP A 27 6.28 14.53 -0.16
C TRP A 27 6.10 13.10 0.37
N ARG A 28 5.49 12.25 -0.44
CA ARG A 28 5.39 10.80 -0.20
C ARG A 28 6.46 10.10 -1.01
N ASN A 29 7.51 9.66 -0.31
CA ASN A 29 8.56 8.86 -0.93
C ASN A 29 8.25 7.36 -0.81
N TYR A 30 8.22 6.69 -1.94
CA TYR A 30 8.05 5.27 -2.13
C TYR A 30 9.35 4.71 -2.73
N THR A 31 10.06 3.92 -1.94
CA THR A 31 11.22 3.18 -2.40
C THR A 31 10.90 1.69 -2.38
N VAL A 32 11.07 1.01 -3.52
CA VAL A 32 10.89 -0.44 -3.64
C VAL A 32 12.20 -1.05 -4.10
N ILE A 33 12.68 -2.05 -3.34
CA ILE A 33 13.92 -2.77 -3.62
C ILE A 33 13.60 -4.25 -3.79
N GLY A 34 14.06 -4.84 -4.88
CA GLY A 34 13.90 -6.27 -5.16
C GLY A 34 15.14 -6.86 -5.84
N GLY A 35 15.08 -8.13 -6.21
CA GLY A 35 16.20 -8.85 -6.83
C GLY A 35 16.60 -8.33 -8.23
N ALA A 36 15.72 -7.56 -8.87
CA ALA A 36 15.94 -6.95 -10.18
C ALA A 36 16.42 -5.49 -10.11
N GLY A 37 16.49 -4.89 -8.92
CA GLY A 37 16.91 -3.49 -8.77
C GLY A 37 16.11 -2.71 -7.74
N ARG A 38 16.16 -1.38 -7.85
CA ARG A 38 15.46 -0.42 -7.01
C ARG A 38 14.68 0.56 -7.87
N LEU A 39 13.51 0.99 -7.39
CA LEU A 39 12.80 2.16 -7.89
C LEU A 39 12.47 3.11 -6.75
N GLU A 40 12.42 4.41 -7.05
CA GLU A 40 12.11 5.48 -6.11
C GLU A 40 11.43 6.65 -6.83
N ASN A 41 10.41 7.27 -6.23
CA ASN A 41 9.78 8.47 -6.79
C ASN A 41 10.41 9.77 -6.28
N PHE A 42 10.49 10.75 -7.18
CA PHE A 42 10.93 12.10 -6.91
C PHE A 42 9.80 13.05 -7.31
N GLY A 43 9.10 13.59 -6.31
CA GLY A 43 7.86 14.35 -6.48
C GLY A 43 6.59 13.48 -6.39
N ASP A 44 5.47 14.14 -6.08
CA ASP A 44 4.17 13.50 -5.78
C ASP A 44 3.12 13.65 -6.88
N GLY A 45 3.41 14.42 -7.92
CA GLY A 45 2.44 14.81 -8.92
C GLY A 45 3.10 15.22 -10.24
N PRO A 46 2.34 15.93 -11.11
CA PRO A 46 2.85 16.41 -12.39
C PRO A 46 4.20 17.13 -12.25
N GLY A 47 5.18 16.74 -13.06
CA GLY A 47 6.56 17.24 -12.98
C GLY A 47 7.49 16.39 -12.10
N GLY A 48 6.96 15.45 -11.34
CA GLY A 48 7.73 14.40 -10.69
C GLY A 48 8.09 13.25 -11.65
N HIS A 49 8.96 12.35 -11.19
CA HIS A 49 9.38 11.18 -11.95
C HIS A 49 9.77 10.01 -11.05
N VAL A 50 9.66 8.80 -11.57
CA VAL A 50 10.15 7.56 -10.94
C VAL A 50 11.49 7.20 -11.56
N LYS A 51 12.51 7.10 -10.71
CA LYS A 51 13.84 6.63 -11.11
C LYS A 51 13.93 5.13 -10.89
N VAL A 52 14.41 4.39 -11.89
CA VAL A 52 14.65 2.95 -11.82
C VAL A 52 16.13 2.68 -12.01
N GLY A 53 16.73 1.94 -11.07
CA GLY A 53 18.08 1.40 -11.18
C GLY A 53 18.02 -0.12 -11.21
N ASN A 54 18.27 -0.71 -12.38
CA ASN A 54 18.18 -2.16 -12.63
C ASN A 54 19.50 -2.75 -13.17
N ALA A 55 20.52 -1.93 -13.44
CA ALA A 55 21.84 -2.41 -13.79
C ALA A 55 22.60 -2.90 -12.54
N ARG A 56 22.91 -4.21 -12.48
CA ARG A 56 23.74 -4.79 -11.40
C ARG A 56 25.15 -4.21 -11.43
N ARG A 57 25.43 -3.24 -10.55
CA ARG A 57 26.74 -2.58 -10.42
C ARG A 57 27.07 -2.26 -8.96
N SER A 58 28.35 -2.07 -8.67
CA SER A 58 28.90 -1.95 -7.31
C SER A 58 28.90 -0.55 -6.71
N ALA A 59 28.81 0.52 -7.51
CA ALA A 59 28.91 1.90 -7.05
C ALA A 59 27.58 2.67 -7.21
N HIS A 60 27.32 3.58 -6.27
CA HIS A 60 26.17 4.50 -6.32
C HIS A 60 26.33 5.54 -7.44
N ARG A 61 25.21 5.95 -8.05
CA ARG A 61 25.11 7.04 -9.02
C ARG A 61 23.87 7.89 -8.74
N PHE A 62 23.97 9.17 -9.08
CA PHE A 62 22.85 10.11 -9.05
C PHE A 62 21.85 9.90 -10.21
N ASP A 63 22.35 9.41 -11.35
CA ASP A 63 21.55 9.09 -12.52
C ASP A 63 20.92 7.69 -12.41
N ALA A 64 19.68 7.58 -12.86
CA ALA A 64 18.94 6.32 -12.95
C ALA A 64 19.22 5.63 -14.30
N ASP A 65 19.01 4.31 -14.37
CA ASP A 65 19.05 3.60 -15.65
C ASP A 65 17.83 3.96 -16.51
N GLU A 66 16.67 4.16 -15.87
CA GLU A 66 15.45 4.65 -16.51
C GLU A 66 14.76 5.72 -15.66
N VAL A 67 14.09 6.66 -16.33
CA VAL A 67 13.29 7.71 -15.69
C VAL A 67 11.91 7.72 -16.32
N HIS A 68 10.88 7.48 -15.50
CA HIS A 68 9.49 7.44 -15.92
C HIS A 68 8.77 8.68 -15.37
N PRO A 69 8.36 9.65 -16.21
CA PRO A 69 7.68 10.85 -15.73
C PRO A 69 6.29 10.51 -15.17
N ILE A 70 5.88 11.20 -14.09
CA ILE A 70 4.52 11.11 -13.59
C ILE A 70 3.62 11.87 -14.58
N PRO A 71 2.62 11.20 -15.19
CA PRO A 71 1.78 11.84 -16.19
C PRO A 71 0.99 12.98 -15.58
N VAL A 72 0.78 14.04 -16.38
CA VAL A 72 -0.13 15.13 -16.01
C VAL A 72 -1.54 14.53 -15.98
N ALA A 73 -2.11 14.40 -14.79
CA ALA A 73 -3.53 14.12 -14.66
C ALA A 73 -4.30 15.43 -14.84
N ASP A 74 -5.49 15.35 -15.43
CA ASP A 74 -6.41 16.48 -15.41
C ASP A 74 -6.83 16.72 -13.95
N ASP A 75 -6.25 17.75 -13.33
CA ASP A 75 -6.42 18.09 -11.91
C ASP A 75 -7.86 18.52 -11.58
N SER A 76 -8.72 18.73 -12.59
CA SER A 76 -10.15 18.99 -12.40
C SER A 76 -10.88 17.83 -11.69
N ALA A 77 -10.29 16.64 -11.62
CA ALA A 77 -10.86 15.44 -11.02
C ALA A 77 -10.40 15.14 -9.57
N GLY A 78 -9.51 15.95 -8.98
CA GLY A 78 -8.99 15.72 -7.61
C GLY A 78 -8.00 14.55 -7.49
N HIS A 79 -6.97 14.72 -6.64
CA HIS A 79 -5.93 13.71 -6.31
C HIS A 79 -5.45 12.85 -7.49
N GLY A 80 -5.12 13.46 -8.64
CA GLY A 80 -4.61 12.73 -9.80
C GLY A 80 -5.56 11.68 -10.38
N ARG A 81 -6.88 11.91 -10.30
CA ARG A 81 -7.96 11.00 -10.71
C ARG A 81 -8.14 9.75 -9.83
N ALA A 82 -7.48 9.66 -8.69
CA ALA A 82 -7.68 8.55 -7.76
C ALA A 82 -9.11 8.54 -7.19
N ASP A 83 -9.64 9.71 -6.83
CA ASP A 83 -10.95 9.82 -6.18
C ASP A 83 -12.10 9.34 -7.10
N PRO A 84 -12.21 9.77 -8.38
CA PRO A 84 -13.22 9.23 -9.30
C PRO A 84 -13.11 7.72 -9.53
N LEU A 85 -11.88 7.17 -9.56
CA LEU A 85 -11.67 5.73 -9.72
C LEU A 85 -12.19 4.96 -8.50
N LEU A 86 -11.87 5.43 -7.30
CA LEU A 86 -12.30 4.83 -6.04
C LEU A 86 -13.83 4.83 -5.91
N ILE A 87 -14.47 5.97 -6.19
CA ILE A 87 -15.94 6.09 -6.21
C ILE A 87 -16.53 5.19 -7.30
N GLY A 88 -15.90 5.10 -8.47
CA GLY A 88 -16.30 4.21 -9.53
C GLY A 88 -16.30 2.73 -9.10
N VAL A 89 -15.25 2.28 -8.39
CA VAL A 89 -15.19 0.91 -7.82
C VAL A 89 -16.34 0.68 -6.85
N PHE A 90 -16.58 1.63 -5.94
CA PHE A 90 -17.65 1.53 -4.95
C PHE A 90 -19.04 1.41 -5.62
N LEU A 91 -19.35 2.29 -6.57
CA LEU A 91 -20.65 2.27 -7.26
C LEU A 91 -20.84 1.00 -8.09
N ARG A 92 -19.78 0.51 -8.76
CA ARG A 92 -19.83 -0.79 -9.48
C ARG A 92 -20.14 -1.93 -8.51
N PHE A 93 -19.44 -1.96 -7.37
CA PHE A 93 -19.65 -3.00 -6.36
C PHE A 93 -21.07 -2.94 -5.77
N VAL A 94 -21.58 -1.77 -5.41
CA VAL A 94 -22.96 -1.62 -4.90
C VAL A 94 -24.00 -2.09 -5.93
N ARG A 95 -23.75 -1.82 -7.22
CA ARG A 95 -24.70 -2.13 -8.29
C ARG A 95 -24.66 -3.59 -8.74
N HIS A 96 -23.48 -4.21 -8.79
CA HIS A 96 -23.28 -5.52 -9.42
C HIS A 96 -22.68 -6.58 -8.49
N GLY A 97 -22.26 -6.21 -7.28
CA GLY A 97 -21.44 -7.05 -6.41
C GLY A 97 -20.06 -7.34 -7.00
N GLY A 98 -19.40 -8.38 -6.48
CA GLY A 98 -18.13 -8.88 -7.00
C GLY A 98 -16.90 -8.41 -6.24
N THR A 99 -15.73 -8.59 -6.85
CA THR A 99 -14.45 -8.23 -6.24
C THR A 99 -14.18 -6.73 -6.37
N THR A 100 -13.66 -6.12 -5.32
CA THR A 100 -13.20 -4.73 -5.32
C THR A 100 -11.70 -4.65 -5.60
N ASP A 101 -11.26 -3.57 -6.25
CA ASP A 101 -9.83 -3.32 -6.50
C ASP A 101 -9.04 -3.19 -5.18
N THR A 102 -9.68 -2.61 -4.15
CA THR A 102 -9.16 -2.56 -2.79
C THR A 102 -9.86 -3.62 -1.94
N SER A 103 -9.12 -4.63 -1.48
CA SER A 103 -9.65 -5.69 -0.62
C SER A 103 -9.97 -5.18 0.79
N PRO A 104 -11.16 -5.45 1.35
CA PRO A 104 -11.48 -5.18 2.75
C PRO A 104 -10.51 -5.86 3.73
N VAL A 105 -10.00 -7.04 3.38
CA VAL A 105 -9.01 -7.77 4.18
C VAL A 105 -7.69 -6.99 4.24
N ALA A 106 -7.25 -6.45 3.10
CA ALA A 106 -6.05 -5.62 3.03
C ALA A 106 -6.21 -4.33 3.87
N ALA A 107 -7.36 -3.65 3.77
CA ALA A 107 -7.66 -2.46 4.56
C ALA A 107 -7.67 -2.75 6.07
N ARG A 108 -8.28 -3.86 6.50
CA ARG A 108 -8.27 -4.27 7.90
C ARG A 108 -6.86 -4.58 8.39
N THR A 109 -6.03 -5.23 7.57
CA THR A 109 -4.63 -5.54 7.92
C THR A 109 -3.81 -4.27 8.08
N ALA A 110 -4.00 -3.27 7.21
CA ALA A 110 -3.37 -1.95 7.37
C ALA A 110 -3.76 -1.31 8.71
N PHE A 111 -5.05 -1.28 9.04
CA PHE A 111 -5.52 -0.70 10.30
C PHE A 111 -4.99 -1.45 11.53
N ALA A 112 -5.02 -2.78 11.52
CA ALA A 112 -4.47 -3.60 12.60
C ALA A 112 -2.96 -3.36 12.79
N THR A 113 -2.25 -3.09 11.70
CA THR A 113 -0.83 -2.73 11.72
C THR A 113 -0.61 -1.39 12.40
N ASP A 114 -1.42 -0.36 12.10
CA ASP A 114 -1.33 0.96 12.74
C ASP A 114 -1.67 0.93 14.24
N VAL A 115 -2.67 0.14 14.62
CA VAL A 115 -2.99 -0.12 16.03
C VAL A 115 -1.79 -0.75 16.73
N GLY A 116 -1.19 -1.78 16.13
CA GLY A 116 0.02 -2.43 16.64
C GLY A 116 1.21 -1.47 16.74
N ALA A 117 1.43 -0.63 15.73
CA ALA A 117 2.49 0.38 15.74
C ALA A 117 2.31 1.38 16.90
N THR A 118 1.07 1.84 17.11
CA THR A 118 0.74 2.76 18.22
C THR A 118 0.96 2.10 19.58
N GLN A 119 0.56 0.83 19.73
CA GLN A 119 0.81 0.05 20.95
C GLN A 119 2.30 -0.24 21.17
N SER A 120 3.07 -0.43 20.10
CA SER A 120 4.53 -0.60 20.15
C SER A 120 5.18 0.68 20.67
N LEU A 121 4.84 1.83 20.10
CA LEU A 121 5.37 3.14 20.51
C LEU A 121 5.13 3.42 22.00
N ARG A 122 3.97 3.05 22.53
CA ARG A 122 3.61 3.26 23.94
C ARG A 122 4.30 2.27 24.90
N ASP A 123 4.88 1.19 24.38
CA ASP A 123 5.51 0.11 25.15
C ASP A 123 6.99 -0.02 24.78
N GLY A 124 7.68 1.11 24.67
CA GLY A 124 9.13 1.16 24.44
C GLY A 124 9.60 0.64 23.07
N GLY A 125 8.72 0.58 22.07
CA GLY A 125 9.08 0.09 20.74
C GLY A 125 9.09 -1.44 20.62
N MET A 126 8.44 -2.15 21.55
CA MET A 126 8.38 -3.61 21.51
C MET A 126 7.65 -4.12 20.24
N PRO A 127 8.16 -5.17 19.57
CA PRO A 127 7.50 -5.74 18.40
C PRO A 127 6.08 -6.20 18.70
N ARG A 128 5.14 -5.90 17.80
CA ARG A 128 3.75 -6.37 17.88
C ARG A 128 3.44 -7.32 16.73
N ARG A 129 2.74 -8.40 17.05
CA ARG A 129 2.18 -9.29 16.02
C ARG A 129 0.84 -8.71 15.55
N VAL A 130 0.72 -8.52 14.24
CA VAL A 130 -0.57 -8.16 13.63
C VAL A 130 -1.49 -9.39 13.71
N PRO A 131 -2.69 -9.29 14.32
CA PRO A 131 -3.58 -10.43 14.47
C PRO A 131 -4.03 -10.95 13.10
N VAL A 132 -4.01 -12.26 12.89
CA VAL A 132 -4.51 -12.89 11.66
C VAL A 132 -6.04 -12.85 11.65
N LEU A 133 -6.64 -12.69 10.47
CA LEU A 133 -8.10 -12.77 10.30
C LEU A 133 -8.51 -14.24 10.11
N ASP A 134 -9.73 -14.59 10.51
CA ASP A 134 -10.30 -15.91 10.23
C ASP A 134 -10.24 -16.25 8.73
N ALA A 135 -9.77 -17.45 8.39
CA ALA A 135 -9.57 -17.88 7.01
C ALA A 135 -10.89 -17.90 6.22
N ASP A 136 -12.02 -18.22 6.85
CA ASP A 136 -13.32 -18.24 6.21
C ASP A 136 -13.79 -16.81 5.85
N LEU A 137 -13.47 -15.83 6.71
CA LEU A 137 -13.72 -14.42 6.41
C LEU A 137 -12.85 -13.94 5.26
N VAL A 138 -11.56 -14.27 5.27
CA VAL A 138 -10.63 -13.93 4.17
C VAL A 138 -11.18 -14.48 2.85
N ALA A 139 -11.51 -15.77 2.83
CA ALA A 139 -12.02 -16.45 1.63
C ALA A 139 -13.37 -15.88 1.17
N CYS A 140 -14.25 -15.46 2.09
CA CYS A 140 -15.51 -14.79 1.76
C CYS A 140 -15.27 -13.48 0.99
N PHE A 141 -14.37 -12.62 1.48
CA PHE A 141 -14.06 -11.34 0.83
C PHE A 141 -13.29 -11.52 -0.49
N GLU A 142 -12.39 -12.50 -0.57
CA GLU A 142 -11.66 -12.82 -1.81
C GLU A 142 -12.58 -13.33 -2.93
N ARG A 143 -13.68 -14.01 -2.57
CA ARG A 143 -14.71 -14.45 -3.52
C ARG A 143 -15.73 -13.36 -3.89
N GLY A 144 -15.50 -12.11 -3.49
CA GLY A 144 -16.45 -11.02 -3.77
C GLY A 144 -17.70 -11.07 -2.91
N GLN A 145 -17.57 -11.53 -1.66
CA GLN A 145 -18.61 -11.52 -0.63
C GLN A 145 -19.85 -12.36 -0.96
N THR A 146 -19.71 -13.36 -1.83
CA THR A 146 -20.75 -14.36 -2.06
C THR A 146 -20.77 -15.38 -0.92
N PRO A 147 -21.93 -15.63 -0.28
CA PRO A 147 -22.07 -16.70 0.71
C PRO A 147 -21.77 -18.06 0.06
N GLU A 148 -21.18 -18.98 0.82
CA GLU A 148 -21.10 -20.38 0.38
C GLU A 148 -22.51 -20.93 0.19
N ARG A 149 -22.86 -21.28 -1.05
CA ARG A 149 -24.07 -22.06 -1.33
C ARG A 149 -23.86 -23.48 -0.82
N GLY A 150 -24.10 -23.73 0.47
CA GLY A 150 -24.06 -25.11 0.97
C GLY A 150 -23.92 -25.32 2.46
N ARG A 151 -24.83 -24.78 3.29
CA ARG A 151 -25.25 -25.47 4.53
C ARG A 151 -26.57 -24.93 5.09
N ILE A 152 -27.64 -25.07 4.32
CA ILE A 152 -28.97 -25.20 4.93
C ILE A 152 -29.04 -26.66 5.36
N ARG A 153 -28.73 -26.95 6.63
CA ARG A 153 -29.11 -28.22 7.24
C ARG A 153 -30.53 -28.03 7.77
N GLU A 154 -31.46 -28.79 7.18
CA GLU A 154 -32.74 -29.14 7.79
C GLU A 154 -32.54 -29.79 9.17
#